data_AF-A0AB39A6Y2-F1
#
_entry.id   AF-A0AB39A6Y2-F1
#
_cell.length_a   1.000
_cell.length_b   1.000
_cell.length_c   1.000
_cell.angle_alpha   90.00
_cell.angle_beta   90.00
_cell.angle_gamma   90.00
#
_symmetry.space_group_name_H-M   'P 1'
#
loop_
_entity.id
_entity.type
_entity.pdbx_description
1 polymer ?
#
loop_
_entity_poly.entity_id
_entity_poly.type
_entity_poly.pdbx_seq_one_letter_code
_entity_poly.pdbx_strand_id
1 'polypeptide(L)'
;MNTITLFILFIPVLVVILLLLNLLLAVHRPDSEKVTPYECGFIPFYGQTRNPFSISFYLVGILFLVFDLEILFIYPYASTAYQVGPYGFWVMILFFIVLTIGFIYEFGSGALYFTDKRSQIRS
;
A
#
# COMPACT_ATOMS: atom_id res chain seq x y z
N MET A 1 31.47 15.66 4.45
CA MET A 1 30.24 14.88 4.70
C MET A 1 29.10 15.61 4.00
N ASN A 2 28.49 15.01 2.97
CA ASN A 2 27.45 15.70 2.21
C ASN A 2 26.18 15.84 3.06
N THR A 3 25.42 16.92 2.85
CA THR A 3 24.16 17.18 3.55
C THR A 3 23.19 15.99 3.43
N ILE A 4 23.15 15.35 2.26
CA ILE A 4 22.35 14.14 2.01
C ILE A 4 22.76 12.98 2.93
N THR A 5 24.07 12.71 3.05
CA THR A 5 24.59 11.66 3.94
C THR A 5 24.25 11.94 5.40
N LEU A 6 24.27 13.22 5.79
CA LEU A 6 23.89 13.64 7.14
C LEU A 6 22.41 13.36 7.41
N PHE A 7 21.49 13.71 6.50
CA PHE A 7 20.05 13.46 6.70
C PHE A 7 19.72 11.97 6.75
N ILE A 8 20.29 11.17 5.86
CA ILE A 8 20.05 9.71 5.81
C ILE A 8 20.46 9.04 7.12
N LEU A 9 21.55 9.50 7.75
CA LEU A 9 22.02 8.94 9.02
C LEU A 9 21.28 9.54 10.23
N PHE A 10 21.02 10.84 10.22
CA PHE A 10 20.47 11.56 11.37
C PHE A 10 19.03 11.17 11.70
N ILE A 11 18.17 11.03 10.68
CA ILE A 11 16.74 10.73 10.87
C ILE A 11 16.51 9.41 11.61
N PRO A 12 17.04 8.25 11.18
CA PRO A 12 16.83 6.98 11.88
C PRO A 12 17.45 6.99 13.27
N VAL A 13 18.62 7.62 13.44
CA VAL A 13 19.29 7.75 14.75
C VAL A 13 18.42 8.53 15.73
N LEU A 14 17.84 9.65 15.29
CA LEU A 14 16.94 10.44 16.12
C LEU A 14 15.69 9.64 16.53
N VAL A 15 15.08 8.89 15.60
CA VAL A 15 13.93 8.02 15.90
C VAL A 15 14.28 7.01 16.99
N VAL A 16 15.43 6.34 16.88
CA VAL A 16 15.89 5.36 17.87
C VAL A 16 16.15 6.03 19.23
N ILE A 17 16.78 7.19 19.26
CA ILE A 17 17.03 7.93 20.51
C ILE A 17 15.71 8.30 21.20
N LEU A 18 14.74 8.84 20.46
CA LEU A 18 13.44 9.21 21.03
C LEU A 18 12.66 8.00 21.53
N LEU A 19 12.73 6.86 20.82
CA LEU A 19 12.11 5.62 21.26
C LEU A 19 12.77 5.08 22.54
N LEU A 20 14.11 5.12 22.63
CA LEU A 20 14.85 4.72 23.83
C LEU A 20 14.53 5.63 25.01
N LEU A 21 14.46 6.94 24.79
CA LEU A 21 14.05 7.89 25.83
C LEU A 21 12.63 7.59 26.31
N ASN A 22 11.68 7.30 25.41
CA ASN A 22 10.34 6.91 25.83
C ASN A 22 10.36 5.63 26.67
N LEU A 23 11.10 4.60 26.24
CA LEU A 23 11.18 3.33 26.97
C LEU A 23 11.83 3.49 28.36
N LEU A 24 12.83 4.37 28.49
CA LEU A 24 13.57 4.59 29.74
C LEU A 24 12.84 5.53 30.71
N LEU A 25 12.17 6.58 30.22
CA LEU A 25 11.54 7.61 31.05
C LEU A 25 10.05 7.34 31.29
N ALA A 26 9.36 6.59 30.43
CA ALA A 26 7.92 6.35 30.60
C ALA A 26 7.65 5.34 31.72
N VAL A 27 6.63 5.62 32.52
CA VAL A 27 6.17 4.71 33.58
C VAL A 27 5.46 3.52 32.94
N HIS A 28 6.09 2.35 33.00
CA HIS A 28 5.53 1.12 32.48
C HIS A 28 4.77 0.34 33.57
N ARG A 29 3.43 0.34 33.51
CA ARG A 29 2.55 -0.49 34.35
C ARG A 29 1.61 -1.30 33.44
N PRO A 30 1.99 -2.55 33.10
CA PRO A 30 1.16 -3.45 32.30
C PRO A 30 0.19 -4.22 33.20
N ASP A 31 -1.11 -4.11 32.92
CA ASP A 31 -2.18 -4.90 33.54
C ASP A 31 -2.78 -5.83 32.48
N SER A 32 -3.33 -6.98 32.86
CA SER A 32 -3.86 -8.00 31.93
C SER A 32 -4.90 -7.41 30.96
N GLU A 33 -5.78 -6.54 31.45
CA GLU A 33 -6.81 -5.86 30.66
C GLU A 33 -6.25 -4.75 29.75
N LYS A 34 -5.08 -4.20 30.10
CA LYS A 34 -4.43 -3.11 29.34
C LYS A 34 -3.62 -3.65 28.17
N VAL A 35 -3.18 -4.90 28.24
CA VAL A 35 -2.38 -5.56 27.18
C VAL A 35 -3.24 -6.37 26.20
N THR A 36 -4.54 -6.54 26.47
CA THR A 36 -5.49 -7.20 25.57
C THR A 36 -6.03 -6.25 24.50
N PRO A 37 -6.35 -6.75 23.28
CA PRO A 37 -7.02 -5.96 22.25
C PRO A 37 -8.36 -5.40 22.74
N TYR A 38 -8.64 -4.13 22.43
CA TYR A 38 -9.90 -3.49 22.79
C TYR A 38 -11.02 -3.89 21.83
N GLU A 39 -12.04 -4.61 22.33
CA GLU A 39 -13.26 -4.94 21.59
C GLU A 39 -14.53 -4.50 22.35
N CYS A 40 -14.60 -3.20 22.70
CA CYS A 40 -15.77 -2.61 23.37
C CYS A 40 -16.16 -3.27 24.71
N GLY A 41 -15.20 -3.87 25.42
CA GLY A 41 -15.42 -4.54 26.71
C GLY A 41 -15.77 -6.02 26.62
N PHE A 42 -15.71 -6.62 25.42
CA PHE A 42 -15.84 -8.06 25.23
C PHE A 42 -14.47 -8.74 25.15
N ILE A 43 -14.40 -9.98 25.63
CA ILE A 43 -13.20 -10.81 25.50
C ILE A 43 -13.13 -11.26 24.02
N PRO A 44 -12.03 -10.99 23.31
CA PRO A 44 -11.91 -11.37 21.91
C PRO A 44 -12.06 -12.89 21.79
N PHE A 45 -12.87 -13.34 20.82
CA PHE A 45 -13.02 -14.77 20.55
C PHE A 45 -11.67 -15.34 20.09
N TYR A 46 -11.02 -16.12 20.96
CA TYR A 46 -9.75 -16.79 20.65
C TYR A 46 -9.87 -17.59 19.35
N GLY A 47 -9.15 -17.16 18.31
CA GLY A 47 -9.09 -17.82 17.00
C GLY A 47 -9.83 -17.14 15.84
N GLN A 48 -10.59 -16.06 16.07
CA GLN A 48 -11.33 -15.33 15.00
C GLN A 48 -10.73 -13.96 14.62
N THR A 49 -9.41 -13.80 14.69
CA THR A 49 -8.73 -12.53 14.31
C THR A 49 -8.69 -12.27 12.79
N ARG A 50 -9.04 -13.28 11.98
CA ARG A 50 -9.09 -13.20 10.52
C ARG A 50 -10.54 -13.33 10.04
N ASN A 51 -11.26 -12.21 10.07
CA ASN A 51 -12.54 -12.13 9.39
C ASN A 51 -12.34 -12.08 7.88
N PRO A 52 -13.22 -12.70 7.08
CA PRO A 52 -13.20 -12.57 5.63
C PRO A 52 -13.49 -11.10 5.27
N PHE A 53 -12.46 -10.39 4.84
CA PHE A 53 -12.59 -9.04 4.29
C PHE A 53 -13.12 -9.11 2.84
N SER A 54 -13.77 -8.04 2.37
CA SER A 54 -14.28 -8.00 1.00
C SER A 54 -13.15 -8.09 -0.02
N ILE A 55 -13.41 -8.84 -1.11
CA ILE A 55 -12.42 -9.10 -2.18
C ILE A 55 -11.92 -7.81 -2.86
N SER A 56 -12.72 -6.74 -2.82
CA SER A 56 -12.41 -5.45 -3.43
C SER A 56 -11.10 -4.82 -2.92
N PHE A 57 -10.75 -5.01 -1.65
CA PHE A 57 -9.50 -4.48 -1.09
C PHE A 57 -8.26 -5.17 -1.69
N TYR A 58 -8.36 -6.45 -2.00
CA TYR A 58 -7.28 -7.21 -2.63
C TYR A 58 -7.06 -6.78 -4.09
N LEU A 59 -8.15 -6.53 -4.82
CA LEU A 59 -8.09 -6.07 -6.21
C LEU A 59 -7.42 -4.72 -6.35
N VAL A 60 -7.67 -3.78 -5.44
CA VAL A 60 -6.95 -2.49 -5.40
C VAL A 60 -5.44 -2.71 -5.20
N GLY A 61 -5.04 -3.68 -4.38
CA GLY A 61 -3.63 -4.01 -4.16
C GLY A 61 -2.93 -4.58 -5.41
N ILE A 62 -3.59 -5.49 -6.14
CA ILE A 62 -3.06 -5.99 -7.42
C ILE A 62 -2.99 -4.87 -8.46
N LEU A 63 -4.02 -4.03 -8.55
CA LEU A 63 -4.08 -2.92 -9.48
C LEU A 63 -2.93 -1.92 -9.23
N PHE A 64 -2.65 -1.62 -7.96
CA PHE A 64 -1.51 -0.80 -7.57
C PHE A 64 -0.18 -1.43 -8.03
N LEU A 65 -0.01 -2.74 -7.89
CA LEU A 65 1.20 -3.44 -8.33
C LEU A 65 1.41 -3.31 -9.85
N VAL A 66 0.37 -3.51 -10.65
CA VAL A 66 0.46 -3.41 -12.12
C VAL A 66 0.79 -1.98 -12.55
N PHE A 67 0.14 -0.98 -11.94
CA PHE A 67 0.40 0.44 -12.23
C PHE A 67 1.79 0.89 -11.76
N ASP A 68 2.30 0.36 -10.64
CA ASP A 68 3.67 0.62 -10.18
C ASP A 68 4.71 0.07 -11.16
N LEU A 69 4.48 -1.14 -11.70
CA LEU A 69 5.32 -1.70 -12.77
C LEU A 69 5.29 -0.85 -14.04
N GLU A 70 4.13 -0.28 -14.40
CA GLU A 70 4.02 0.62 -15.54
C GLU A 70 4.95 1.83 -15.41
N ILE A 71 4.95 2.50 -14.25
CA ILE A 71 5.82 3.64 -13.96
C ILE A 71 7.30 3.22 -13.97
N LEU A 72 7.61 2.05 -13.43
CA LEU A 72 8.96 1.50 -13.42
C LEU A 72 9.50 1.28 -14.83
N PHE A 73 8.66 0.92 -15.81
CA PHE A 73 9.07 0.82 -17.22
C PHE A 73 9.13 2.17 -17.94
N ILE A 74 8.31 3.15 -17.54
CA ILE A 74 8.38 4.51 -18.08
C ILE A 74 9.67 5.22 -17.67
N TYR A 75 10.19 4.99 -16.46
CA TYR A 75 11.40 5.63 -15.96
C TYR A 75 12.66 5.45 -16.84
N PRO A 76 13.09 4.22 -17.19
CA PRO A 76 14.26 4.02 -18.03
C PRO A 76 14.03 4.61 -19.43
N TYR A 77 12.84 4.47 -20.00
CA TYR A 77 12.51 5.11 -21.26
C TYR A 77 12.64 6.64 -21.20
N ALA A 78 12.12 7.28 -20.16
CA ALA A 78 12.24 8.73 -19.96
C ALA A 78 13.71 9.16 -19.84
N SER A 79 14.56 8.34 -19.21
CA SER A 79 15.99 8.61 -19.07
C SER A 79 16.78 8.44 -20.39
N THR A 80 16.35 7.54 -21.27
CA THR A 80 17.06 7.24 -22.53
C THR A 80 16.31 7.67 -23.78
N ALA A 81 15.22 8.46 -23.66
CA ALA A 81 14.31 8.78 -24.77
C ALA A 81 15.02 9.30 -26.03
N TYR A 82 16.06 10.13 -25.83
CA TYR A 82 16.88 10.66 -26.93
C TYR A 82 17.74 9.60 -27.65
N GLN A 83 18.12 8.52 -26.97
CA GLN A 83 18.97 7.45 -27.51
C GLN A 83 18.17 6.39 -28.26
N VAL A 84 16.96 6.07 -27.78
CA VAL A 84 16.10 5.03 -28.41
C VAL A 84 15.37 5.54 -29.65
N GLY A 85 15.25 6.87 -29.79
CA GLY A 85 14.63 7.51 -30.95
C GLY A 85 13.17 7.13 -31.15
N PRO A 86 12.64 7.24 -32.40
CA PRO A 86 11.22 7.00 -32.68
C PRO A 86 10.79 5.54 -32.48
N TYR A 87 11.73 4.59 -32.54
CA TYR A 87 11.45 3.18 -32.29
C TYR A 87 11.04 2.94 -30.84
N GLY A 88 11.80 3.48 -29.88
CA GLY A 88 11.47 3.38 -28.46
C GLY A 88 10.12 4.02 -28.12
N PHE A 89 9.79 5.13 -28.77
CA PHE A 89 8.50 5.81 -28.60
C PHE A 89 7.32 4.89 -28.96
N TRP A 90 7.37 4.19 -30.09
CA TRP A 90 6.30 3.27 -30.50
C TRP A 90 6.18 2.06 -29.58
N VAL A 91 7.31 1.50 -29.13
CA VAL A 91 7.30 0.40 -28.16
C VAL A 91 6.65 0.82 -26.84
N MET A 92 6.94 2.02 -26.36
CA MET A 92 6.33 2.54 -25.13
C MET A 92 4.85 2.84 -25.25
N ILE A 93 4.41 3.40 -26.38
CA ILE A 93 2.99 3.59 -26.64
C ILE A 93 2.26 2.25 -26.64
N LEU A 94 2.80 1.24 -27.31
CA LEU A 94 2.20 -0.08 -27.36
C LEU A 94 2.11 -0.71 -25.95
N PHE A 95 3.17 -0.58 -25.16
CA PHE A 95 3.19 -1.04 -23.77
C PHE A 95 2.10 -0.37 -22.92
N PHE A 96 1.99 0.95 -22.99
CA PHE A 96 0.99 1.74 -22.25
C PHE A 96 -0.45 1.37 -22.67
N ILE A 97 -0.70 1.18 -23.97
CA ILE A 97 -2.02 0.79 -24.49
C ILE A 97 -2.45 -0.58 -23.97
N VAL A 98 -1.55 -1.57 -23.99
CA VAL A 98 -1.87 -2.93 -23.52
C VAL A 98 -2.25 -2.92 -22.03
N LEU A 99 -1.49 -2.20 -21.20
CA LEU A 99 -1.79 -2.08 -19.78
C LEU A 99 -3.08 -1.28 -19.52
N THR A 100 -3.30 -0.19 -20.25
CA THR A 100 -4.53 0.61 -20.15
C THR A 100 -5.77 -0.21 -20.52
N ILE A 101 -5.70 -1.09 -21.51
CA ILE A 101 -6.81 -1.98 -21.87
C ILE A 101 -7.09 -2.98 -20.73
N GLY A 102 -6.05 -3.57 -20.13
CA GLY A 102 -6.20 -4.42 -18.95
C GLY A 102 -6.84 -3.70 -17.77
N PHE A 103 -6.45 -2.45 -17.53
CA PHE A 103 -7.04 -1.58 -16.52
C PHE A 103 -8.53 -1.31 -16.78
N ILE A 104 -8.90 -0.96 -18.00
CA ILE A 104 -10.29 -0.69 -18.38
C ILE A 104 -11.16 -1.94 -18.20
N TYR A 105 -10.65 -3.12 -18.53
CA TYR A 105 -11.36 -4.39 -18.33
C TYR A 105 -11.70 -4.62 -16.86
N GLU A 106 -10.71 -4.46 -15.97
CA GLU A 106 -10.93 -4.66 -14.54
C GLU A 106 -11.80 -3.58 -13.90
N PHE A 107 -11.72 -2.35 -14.41
CA PHE A 107 -12.62 -1.27 -13.99
C PHE A 107 -14.08 -1.58 -14.36
N GLY A 108 -14.31 -2.13 -15.55
CA GLY A 108 -15.64 -2.52 -16.03
C GLY A 108 -16.25 -3.73 -15.33
N SER A 109 -15.43 -4.59 -14.72
CA SER A 109 -15.87 -5.76 -13.93
C SER A 109 -16.66 -5.39 -12.67
N GLY A 110 -16.60 -4.12 -12.24
CA GLY A 110 -17.33 -3.60 -11.09
C GLY A 110 -16.83 -4.11 -9.74
N ALA A 111 -15.70 -4.82 -9.74
CA ALA A 111 -15.11 -5.42 -8.55
C ALA A 111 -14.47 -4.38 -7.60
N LEU A 112 -14.27 -3.14 -8.08
CA LEU A 112 -13.89 -1.98 -7.28
C LEU A 112 -15.06 -1.30 -6.55
N TYR A 113 -16.33 -1.64 -6.87
CA TYR A 113 -17.47 -1.03 -6.18
C TYR A 113 -17.68 -1.69 -4.82
N PHE A 114 -17.77 -0.87 -3.78
CA PHE A 114 -18.20 -1.32 -2.46
C PHE A 114 -19.71 -1.56 -2.50
N THR A 115 -20.14 -2.77 -2.86
CA THR A 115 -21.54 -3.16 -2.70
C THR A 115 -21.85 -3.26 -1.20
N ASP A 116 -22.69 -2.34 -0.71
CA ASP A 116 -23.34 -2.49 0.59
C ASP A 116 -24.34 -3.65 0.51
N LYS A 117 -24.11 -4.70 1.31
CA LYS A 117 -25.01 -5.86 1.41
C LYS A 117 -26.41 -5.50 1.94
N ARG A 118 -26.66 -4.28 2.43
CA ARG A 118 -28.00 -3.85 2.86
C ARG A 118 -29.04 -3.77 1.74
N SER A 119 -28.65 -3.71 0.48
CA SER A 119 -29.62 -3.69 -0.64
C SER A 119 -30.23 -5.06 -0.98
N GLN A 120 -29.59 -6.17 -0.61
CA GLN A 120 -30.08 -7.53 -0.90
C GLN A 120 -31.11 -8.06 0.10
N ILE A 121 -31.29 -7.38 1.23
CA ILE A 121 -32.26 -7.79 2.28
C ILE A 121 -33.62 -7.08 2.10
N ARG A 122 -33.74 -6.15 1.13
CA ARG A 122 -34.95 -5.33 0.90
C ARG A 122 -35.70 -5.65 -0.41
N SER A 123 -35.40 -6.76 -1.08
CA SER A 123 -36.15 -7.29 -2.23
C SER A 123 -36.62 -8.71 -1.95
#